data_AF-A0A3L7WNE7-F1
#
_entry.id   AF-A0A3L7WNE7-F1
#
_cell.length_a   1.000
_cell.length_b   1.000
_cell.length_c   1.000
_cell.angle_alpha   90.00
_cell.angle_beta   90.00
_cell.angle_gamma   90.00
#
_symmetry.space_group_name_H-M   'P 1'
#
loop_
_entity.id
_entity.type
_entity.pdbx_description
1 polymer ?
#
loop_
_entity_poly.entity_id
_entity_poly.type
_entity_poly.pdbx_seq_one_letter_code
_entity_poly.pdbx_strand_id
1 'polypeptide(L)'
;MSDRKYHLRLLLVALLTLLALTACGSDEEEPTPTPTKTPVPVQAEVAPAPTATPLPPAAAQPAAPAPAPASQAVYAIINATELNVRSGPATSFDVLRAVSQGQRFALAALSDDGAWAQLAENGAAIGWTALEFLTVEGDLATLQGGVTAASQPSAGNQPAAAAPASPASGAFADASMTSPDFGAQAFLWWREEVAHRDLELMKDSNFRWVKQAFAWETIEGAGKGQYDWSIADRVVQQANESGLKLLARVSSDPDKANFWPGHPPGNAAHFADFLFALASRYNCAPGAVGCIQAYQIWNEPNLAREWGGNRPNPAEYVRFLGQAYAAVKRANVNALVINAGMAPTGDDSAIAMPDDKFYDQMYQAMGGNSNGYFDALGVHGAGFAAPPELDPATAAADKKYGGYRFFAFRHVEDIRNIMVRYGDSNK
;
A
#
# COMPACT_ATOMS: atom_id res chain seq x y z
N MET A 1 17.75 -1.73 -74.16
CA MET A 1 16.80 -2.18 -73.11
C MET A 1 16.75 -1.21 -71.92
N SER A 2 16.69 0.11 -72.16
CA SER A 2 16.76 1.14 -71.09
C SER A 2 15.56 2.09 -71.02
N ASP A 3 14.50 1.88 -71.81
CA ASP A 3 13.33 2.79 -71.82
C ASP A 3 12.06 2.24 -71.16
N ARG A 4 11.97 0.93 -70.89
CA ARG A 4 10.76 0.36 -70.26
C ARG A 4 10.66 0.56 -68.74
N LYS A 5 11.74 0.93 -68.07
CA LYS A 5 11.76 1.11 -66.60
C LYS A 5 11.37 2.51 -66.14
N TYR A 6 11.43 3.51 -67.02
CA TYR A 6 11.04 4.90 -66.69
C TYR A 6 9.52 5.13 -66.81
N HIS A 7 8.85 4.46 -67.76
CA HIS A 7 7.40 4.59 -67.90
C HIS A 7 6.59 3.93 -66.77
N LEU A 8 7.11 2.86 -66.15
CA LEU A 8 6.41 2.19 -65.05
C LEU A 8 6.52 2.95 -63.71
N ARG A 9 7.57 3.77 -63.53
CA ARG A 9 7.74 4.62 -62.34
C ARG A 9 6.94 5.93 -62.45
N LEU A 10 6.70 6.46 -63.65
CA LEU A 10 5.85 7.64 -63.83
C LEU A 10 4.35 7.31 -63.67
N LEU A 11 3.92 6.10 -64.07
CA LEU A 11 2.52 5.65 -63.93
C LEU A 11 2.12 5.32 -62.49
N LEU A 12 3.06 4.88 -61.64
CA LEU A 12 2.77 4.59 -60.23
C LEU A 12 2.68 5.86 -59.37
N VAL A 13 3.44 6.90 -59.70
CA VAL A 13 3.38 8.20 -58.99
C VAL A 13 2.13 8.99 -59.38
N ALA A 14 1.69 8.91 -60.64
CA ALA A 14 0.47 9.57 -61.09
C ALA A 14 -0.83 8.94 -60.52
N LEU A 15 -0.82 7.63 -60.20
CA LEU A 15 -1.99 6.94 -59.63
C LEU A 15 -2.14 7.18 -58.11
N LEU A 16 -1.05 7.52 -57.41
CA LEU A 16 -1.08 7.88 -55.98
C LEU A 16 -1.40 9.35 -55.72
N THR A 17 -1.24 10.25 -56.71
CA THR A 17 -1.64 11.66 -56.61
C THR A 17 -3.09 11.93 -57.03
N LEU A 18 -3.78 10.96 -57.64
CA LEU A 18 -5.21 11.10 -58.02
C LEU A 18 -6.19 10.58 -56.96
N LEU A 19 -5.70 10.07 -55.82
CA LEU A 19 -6.52 9.62 -54.68
C LEU A 19 -6.56 10.61 -53.51
N ALA A 20 -5.97 11.81 -53.66
CA ALA A 20 -5.85 12.80 -52.59
C ALA A 20 -6.68 14.08 -52.81
N LEU A 21 -7.59 14.13 -53.79
CA LEU A 21 -8.32 15.35 -54.15
C LEU A 21 -9.79 15.08 -54.57
N THR A 22 -10.57 14.40 -53.73
CA THR A 22 -12.05 14.51 -53.71
C THR A 22 -12.60 13.99 -52.39
N ALA A 23 -12.83 14.88 -51.42
CA ALA A 23 -13.91 14.78 -50.42
C ALA A 23 -13.89 16.03 -49.53
N CYS A 24 -14.32 17.16 -50.08
CA CYS A 24 -14.87 18.24 -49.27
C CYS A 24 -16.36 17.94 -49.04
N GLY A 25 -16.78 17.98 -47.78
CA GLY A 25 -18.10 18.45 -47.38
C GLY A 25 -19.20 17.40 -47.24
N SER A 26 -19.43 16.98 -45.99
CA SER A 26 -20.77 16.97 -45.40
C SER A 26 -20.64 16.95 -43.89
N ASP A 27 -21.10 18.03 -43.26
CA ASP A 27 -21.34 18.14 -41.83
C ASP A 27 -22.38 17.09 -41.42
N GLU A 28 -21.94 16.02 -40.75
CA GLU A 28 -22.82 15.20 -39.92
C GLU A 28 -22.16 15.10 -38.54
N GLU A 29 -22.78 15.77 -37.57
CA GLU A 29 -22.50 15.60 -36.15
C GLU A 29 -22.64 14.11 -35.79
N GLU A 30 -21.52 13.52 -35.36
CA GLU A 30 -21.52 12.20 -34.74
C GLU A 30 -22.38 12.27 -33.46
N PRO A 31 -23.45 11.47 -33.31
CA PRO A 31 -24.30 11.57 -32.14
C PRO A 31 -23.52 11.14 -30.90
N THR A 32 -23.33 12.09 -30.00
CA THR A 32 -22.79 11.85 -28.66
C THR A 32 -23.67 10.81 -27.94
N PRO A 33 -23.11 9.74 -27.35
CA PRO A 33 -23.90 8.82 -26.55
C PRO A 33 -24.41 9.56 -25.30
N THR A 34 -25.71 9.89 -25.30
CA THR A 34 -26.41 10.38 -24.11
C THR A 34 -26.42 9.27 -23.05
N PRO A 35 -26.06 9.55 -21.78
CA PRO A 35 -26.22 8.57 -20.71
C PRO A 35 -27.71 8.30 -20.46
N THR A 36 -28.15 7.09 -20.84
CA THR A 36 -29.49 6.59 -20.51
C THR A 36 -29.57 6.30 -19.01
N LYS A 37 -30.54 6.91 -18.33
CA LYS A 37 -30.88 6.59 -16.93
C LYS A 37 -31.26 5.12 -16.81
N THR A 38 -30.51 4.37 -16.01
CA THR A 38 -30.89 3.04 -15.51
C THR A 38 -32.27 3.12 -14.83
N PRO A 39 -33.21 2.21 -15.14
CA PRO A 39 -34.50 2.18 -14.46
C PRO A 39 -34.32 1.83 -12.98
N VAL A 40 -35.00 2.60 -12.13
CA VAL A 40 -35.15 2.36 -10.70
C VAL A 40 -35.92 1.05 -10.49
N PRO A 41 -35.49 0.13 -9.61
CA PRO A 41 -36.29 -1.04 -9.27
C PRO A 41 -37.59 -0.59 -8.58
N VAL A 42 -38.72 -1.02 -9.14
CA VAL A 42 -40.05 -0.85 -8.53
C VAL A 42 -40.07 -1.58 -7.19
N GLN A 43 -40.46 -0.88 -6.13
CA GLN A 43 -40.76 -1.48 -4.83
C GLN A 43 -41.85 -2.54 -5.00
N ALA A 44 -41.54 -3.78 -4.63
CA ALA A 44 -42.53 -4.83 -4.48
C ALA A 44 -43.41 -4.53 -3.25
N GLU A 45 -44.71 -4.57 -3.49
CA GLU A 45 -45.81 -4.42 -2.53
C GLU A 45 -45.76 -5.50 -1.44
N VAL A 46 -45.95 -5.10 -0.18
CA VAL A 46 -45.96 -6.00 0.98
C VAL A 46 -47.32 -6.69 1.07
N ALA A 47 -47.35 -8.02 0.91
CA ALA A 47 -48.54 -8.83 1.16
C ALA A 47 -48.78 -8.99 2.69
N PRO A 48 -50.05 -9.03 3.16
CA PRO A 48 -50.37 -9.11 4.58
C PRO A 48 -50.08 -10.49 5.19
N ALA A 49 -49.70 -10.50 6.47
CA ALA A 49 -49.36 -11.68 7.24
C ALA A 49 -50.55 -12.64 7.44
N PRO A 50 -50.36 -13.97 7.38
CA PRO A 50 -51.40 -14.93 7.72
C PRO A 50 -51.61 -15.06 9.24
N THR A 51 -52.88 -15.07 9.64
CA THR A 51 -53.36 -15.33 11.00
C THR A 51 -53.11 -16.79 11.40
N ALA A 52 -52.42 -17.03 12.52
CA ALA A 52 -52.22 -18.36 13.06
C ALA A 52 -53.47 -18.86 13.82
N THR A 53 -53.92 -20.07 13.50
CA THR A 53 -54.90 -20.85 14.27
C THR A 53 -54.17 -21.71 15.32
N PRO A 54 -54.69 -21.91 16.54
CA PRO A 54 -53.93 -22.56 17.62
C PRO A 54 -53.89 -24.09 17.48
N LEU A 55 -52.75 -24.69 17.80
CA LEU A 55 -52.58 -26.14 17.97
C LEU A 55 -52.76 -26.57 19.45
N PRO A 56 -53.23 -27.81 19.73
CA PRO A 56 -53.52 -28.32 21.08
C PRO A 56 -52.26 -28.67 21.90
N PRO A 57 -52.38 -28.80 23.24
CA PRO A 57 -51.23 -28.89 24.14
C PRO A 57 -50.56 -30.27 24.11
N ALA A 58 -49.23 -30.27 23.98
CA ALA A 58 -48.37 -31.43 24.20
C ALA A 58 -47.92 -31.51 25.68
N ALA A 59 -47.73 -32.74 26.14
CA ALA A 59 -47.54 -33.13 27.54
C ALA A 59 -46.31 -32.54 28.24
N ALA A 60 -46.42 -32.40 29.57
CA ALA A 60 -45.48 -31.73 30.46
C ALA A 60 -44.09 -32.35 30.51
N GLN A 61 -43.07 -31.50 30.34
CA GLN A 61 -41.66 -31.77 30.55
C GLN A 61 -41.23 -31.20 31.93
N PRO A 62 -40.29 -31.82 32.68
CA PRO A 62 -40.00 -31.46 34.07
C PRO A 62 -39.46 -30.03 34.25
N ALA A 63 -39.82 -29.41 35.38
CA ALA A 63 -39.50 -28.02 35.72
C ALA A 63 -38.00 -27.73 35.72
N ALA A 64 -37.60 -26.70 34.95
CA ALA A 64 -36.29 -26.08 35.03
C ALA A 64 -36.13 -25.34 36.38
N PRO A 65 -34.93 -25.34 36.99
CA PRO A 65 -34.69 -24.66 38.26
C PRO A 65 -34.82 -23.14 38.13
N ALA A 66 -35.20 -22.50 39.25
CA ALA A 66 -35.49 -21.07 39.37
C ALA A 66 -34.31 -20.18 38.88
N PRO A 67 -34.60 -19.01 38.26
CA PRO A 67 -33.54 -18.12 37.77
C PRO A 67 -32.73 -17.59 38.94
N ALA A 68 -31.41 -17.79 38.86
CA ALA A 68 -30.44 -17.15 39.75
C ALA A 68 -30.56 -15.62 39.62
N PRO A 69 -30.27 -14.85 40.69
CA PRO A 69 -30.29 -13.38 40.63
C PRO A 69 -29.37 -12.90 39.50
N ALA A 70 -29.90 -12.06 38.61
CA ALA A 70 -29.17 -11.53 37.46
C ALA A 70 -28.00 -10.67 37.95
N SER A 71 -26.77 -11.15 37.73
CA SER A 71 -25.57 -10.33 37.87
C SER A 71 -25.71 -9.12 36.95
N GLN A 72 -25.55 -7.91 37.47
CA GLN A 72 -25.61 -6.69 36.66
C GLN A 72 -24.42 -6.71 35.69
N ALA A 73 -24.70 -6.96 34.42
CA ALA A 73 -23.68 -7.03 33.39
C ALA A 73 -23.07 -5.64 33.17
N VAL A 74 -21.75 -5.55 33.33
CA VAL A 74 -20.96 -4.36 33.00
C VAL A 74 -20.58 -4.42 31.53
N TYR A 75 -20.71 -3.31 30.82
CA TYR A 75 -20.38 -3.21 29.40
C TYR A 75 -19.32 -2.16 29.13
N ALA A 76 -18.62 -2.32 28.02
CA ALA A 76 -17.66 -1.36 27.51
C ALA A 76 -18.02 -0.97 26.07
N ILE A 77 -17.98 0.34 25.81
CA ILE A 77 -18.05 0.91 24.47
C ILE A 77 -16.64 1.29 24.04
N ILE A 78 -16.25 0.88 22.84
CA ILE A 78 -14.93 1.23 22.29
C ILE A 78 -14.91 2.72 21.92
N ASN A 79 -14.02 3.49 22.56
CA ASN A 79 -13.87 4.93 22.30
C ASN A 79 -12.75 5.24 21.29
N ALA A 80 -11.81 4.31 21.08
CA ALA A 80 -10.81 4.41 20.02
C ALA A 80 -11.40 4.02 18.65
N THR A 81 -10.91 4.64 17.57
CA THR A 81 -11.31 4.33 16.19
C THR A 81 -11.22 2.83 15.89
N GLU A 82 -10.13 2.22 16.34
CA GLU A 82 -9.90 0.78 16.33
C GLU A 82 -9.05 0.41 17.55
N LEU A 83 -9.35 -0.74 18.17
CA LEU A 83 -8.72 -1.18 19.40
C LEU A 83 -8.40 -2.68 19.34
N ASN A 84 -7.16 -3.04 19.69
CA ASN A 84 -6.69 -4.42 19.67
C ASN A 84 -7.25 -5.23 20.85
N VAL A 85 -7.75 -6.42 20.56
CA VAL A 85 -8.12 -7.45 21.53
C VAL A 85 -7.03 -8.52 21.49
N ARG A 86 -6.32 -8.70 22.61
CA ARG A 86 -5.11 -9.52 22.75
C ARG A 86 -5.35 -10.79 23.56
N SER A 87 -4.43 -11.75 23.48
CA SER A 87 -4.49 -13.00 24.25
C SER A 87 -4.22 -12.82 25.75
N GLY A 88 -3.64 -11.68 26.16
CA GLY A 88 -3.38 -11.34 27.56
C GLY A 88 -3.29 -9.82 27.81
N PRO A 89 -3.30 -9.39 29.09
CA PRO A 89 -3.39 -7.99 29.51
C PRO A 89 -2.04 -7.25 29.44
N ALA A 90 -1.38 -7.30 28.28
CA ALA A 90 -0.22 -6.49 27.98
C ALA A 90 -0.01 -6.36 26.47
N THR A 91 0.74 -5.35 26.05
CA THR A 91 1.08 -5.13 24.63
C THR A 91 2.02 -6.21 24.06
N SER A 92 2.66 -7.01 24.92
CA SER A 92 3.51 -8.15 24.54
C SER A 92 2.74 -9.41 24.16
N PHE A 93 1.44 -9.50 24.49
CA PHE A 93 0.60 -10.63 24.10
C PHE A 93 0.08 -10.47 22.67
N ASP A 94 -0.11 -11.61 22.00
CA ASP A 94 -0.58 -11.69 20.62
C ASP A 94 -1.92 -10.97 20.44
N VAL A 95 -2.09 -10.29 19.30
CA VAL A 95 -3.38 -9.71 18.91
C VAL A 95 -4.24 -10.82 18.33
N LEU A 96 -5.42 -11.03 18.92
CA LEU A 96 -6.40 -12.00 18.44
C LEU A 96 -7.32 -11.40 17.39
N ARG A 97 -7.76 -10.15 17.59
CA ARG A 97 -8.62 -9.40 16.67
C ARG A 97 -8.62 -7.90 16.98
N ALA A 98 -9.20 -7.11 16.08
CA ALA A 98 -9.48 -5.69 16.31
C ALA A 98 -10.99 -5.46 16.51
N VAL A 99 -11.34 -4.43 17.27
CA VAL A 99 -12.72 -3.95 17.47
C VAL A 99 -12.79 -2.45 17.20
N SER A 100 -13.89 -2.00 16.60
CA SER A 100 -14.05 -0.63 16.10
C SER A 100 -14.80 0.26 17.09
N GLN A 101 -14.61 1.58 16.94
CA GLN A 101 -15.30 2.59 17.74
C GLN A 101 -16.82 2.39 17.77
N GLY A 102 -17.42 2.62 18.92
CA GLY A 102 -18.86 2.50 19.14
C GLY A 102 -19.36 1.07 19.29
N GLN A 103 -18.54 0.04 19.03
CA GLN A 103 -18.91 -1.33 19.35
C GLN A 103 -19.02 -1.51 20.86
N ARG A 104 -20.00 -2.32 21.29
CA ARG A 104 -20.34 -2.53 22.69
C ARG A 104 -20.14 -4.00 23.06
N PHE A 105 -19.30 -4.27 24.05
CA PHE A 105 -18.99 -5.62 24.54
C PHE A 105 -19.29 -5.75 26.02
N ALA A 106 -19.56 -6.97 26.49
CA ALA A 106 -19.59 -7.23 27.94
C ALA A 106 -18.15 -7.22 28.48
N LEU A 107 -17.96 -6.78 29.72
CA LEU A 107 -16.69 -6.93 30.42
C LEU A 107 -16.73 -8.20 31.28
N ALA A 108 -15.75 -9.08 31.08
CA ALA A 108 -15.63 -10.33 31.81
C ALA A 108 -14.69 -10.22 33.02
N ALA A 109 -13.61 -9.44 32.90
CA ALA A 109 -12.61 -9.30 33.96
C ALA A 109 -11.77 -8.02 33.79
N LEU A 110 -11.02 -7.66 34.82
CA LEU A 110 -9.94 -6.66 34.79
C LEU A 110 -8.62 -7.33 35.13
N SER A 111 -7.51 -6.75 34.68
CA SER A 111 -6.17 -7.14 35.11
C SER A 111 -5.91 -6.69 36.55
N ASP A 112 -4.96 -7.33 37.22
CA ASP A 112 -4.61 -7.04 38.62
C ASP A 112 -4.17 -5.58 38.85
N ASP A 113 -3.56 -4.96 37.84
CA ASP A 113 -3.16 -3.55 37.84
C ASP A 113 -4.27 -2.59 37.39
N GLY A 114 -5.43 -3.11 36.99
CA GLY A 114 -6.57 -2.33 36.51
C GLY A 114 -6.35 -1.63 35.16
N ALA A 115 -5.24 -1.89 34.46
CA ALA A 115 -4.93 -1.23 33.20
C ALA A 115 -5.60 -1.89 31.97
N TRP A 116 -6.05 -3.15 32.10
CA TRP A 116 -6.63 -3.93 31.01
C TRP A 116 -7.99 -4.51 31.40
N ALA A 117 -8.86 -4.62 30.40
CA ALA A 117 -10.18 -5.21 30.52
C ALA A 117 -10.34 -6.38 29.54
N GLN A 118 -10.91 -7.48 30.02
CA GLN A 118 -11.23 -8.62 29.18
C GLN A 118 -12.63 -8.43 28.60
N LEU A 119 -12.74 -8.37 27.27
CA LEU A 119 -14.01 -8.30 26.57
C LEU A 119 -14.63 -9.69 26.45
N ALA A 120 -15.96 -9.75 26.42
CA ALA A 120 -16.73 -10.95 26.16
C ALA A 120 -17.88 -10.71 25.17
N GLU A 121 -18.19 -11.75 24.40
CA GLU A 121 -19.24 -11.79 23.40
C GLU A 121 -20.01 -13.11 23.57
N ASN A 122 -21.34 -13.04 23.64
CA ASN A 122 -22.21 -14.20 23.89
C ASN A 122 -21.82 -15.03 25.14
N GLY A 123 -21.28 -14.37 26.17
CA GLY A 123 -20.85 -15.01 27.42
C GLY A 123 -19.46 -15.66 27.38
N ALA A 124 -18.74 -15.61 26.25
CA ALA A 124 -17.38 -16.11 26.11
C ALA A 124 -16.36 -14.97 26.05
N ALA A 125 -15.24 -15.12 26.76
CA ALA A 125 -14.14 -14.17 26.68
C ALA A 125 -13.48 -14.22 25.29
N ILE A 126 -13.29 -13.04 24.70
CA ILE A 126 -12.72 -12.87 23.35
C ILE A 126 -11.30 -12.27 23.38
N GLY A 127 -10.86 -11.78 24.54
CA GLY A 127 -9.50 -11.31 24.79
C GLY A 127 -9.43 -9.99 25.54
N TRP A 128 -8.23 -9.44 25.67
CA TRP A 128 -7.88 -8.32 26.53
C TRP A 128 -7.61 -7.04 25.75
N THR A 129 -8.08 -5.91 26.25
CA THR A 129 -7.80 -4.59 25.70
C THR A 129 -7.46 -3.58 26.79
N ALA A 130 -6.75 -2.51 26.43
CA ALA A 130 -6.40 -1.46 27.38
C ALA A 130 -7.66 -0.68 27.81
N LEU A 131 -7.89 -0.59 29.12
CA LEU A 131 -9.09 -0.03 29.73
C LEU A 131 -9.25 1.48 29.40
N GLU A 132 -8.14 2.19 29.20
CA GLU A 132 -8.13 3.64 28.91
C GLU A 132 -8.86 4.02 27.61
N PHE A 133 -9.05 3.06 26.69
CA PHE A 133 -9.75 3.28 25.43
C PHE A 133 -11.22 2.86 25.47
N LEU A 134 -11.74 2.53 26.65
CA LEU A 134 -13.11 2.10 26.86
C LEU A 134 -13.93 3.18 27.59
N THR A 135 -15.17 3.38 27.17
CA THR A 135 -16.20 3.99 28.00
C THR A 135 -16.99 2.88 28.69
N VAL A 136 -16.94 2.81 30.00
CA VAL A 136 -17.57 1.74 30.78
C VAL A 136 -18.98 2.15 31.21
N GLU A 137 -19.94 1.26 30.97
CA GLU A 137 -21.31 1.34 31.43
C GLU A 137 -21.55 0.26 32.51
N GLY A 138 -21.61 0.68 33.77
CA GLY A 138 -21.81 -0.18 34.93
C GLY A 138 -20.73 -0.02 35.99
N ASP A 139 -20.90 -0.70 37.13
CA ASP A 139 -19.95 -0.61 38.25
C ASP A 139 -18.84 -1.67 38.11
N LEU A 140 -17.63 -1.20 37.77
CA LEU A 140 -16.43 -2.05 37.66
C LEU A 140 -16.07 -2.78 38.96
N ALA A 141 -16.51 -2.30 40.12
CA ALA A 141 -16.27 -2.98 41.40
C ALA A 141 -16.93 -4.37 41.45
N THR A 142 -17.92 -4.62 40.59
CA THR A 142 -18.59 -5.93 40.46
C THR A 142 -17.76 -6.97 39.71
N LEU A 143 -16.67 -6.58 39.03
CA LEU A 143 -15.79 -7.46 38.24
C LEU A 143 -14.51 -7.90 38.99
N GLN A 144 -14.23 -7.35 40.17
CA GLN A 144 -13.06 -7.72 40.98
C GLN A 144 -13.32 -9.04 41.71
N GLY A 145 -13.18 -10.15 40.98
CA GLY A 145 -13.52 -11.47 41.50
C GLY A 145 -13.17 -12.62 40.56
N GLY A 146 -11.91 -12.70 40.12
CA GLY A 146 -11.30 -13.98 39.72
C GLY A 146 -10.95 -14.14 38.24
N VAL A 147 -9.65 -14.11 37.93
CA VAL A 147 -8.93 -15.19 37.24
C VAL A 147 -7.41 -15.01 37.44
N THR A 148 -6.75 -16.02 38.01
CA THR A 148 -5.29 -16.11 38.12
C THR A 148 -4.65 -16.25 36.74
N ALA A 149 -3.69 -15.38 36.44
CA ALA A 149 -2.89 -15.41 35.23
C ALA A 149 -2.24 -16.79 34.99
N ALA A 150 -2.36 -17.31 33.77
CA ALA A 150 -1.66 -18.51 33.36
C ALA A 150 -0.14 -18.27 33.37
N SER A 151 0.58 -19.14 34.08
CA SER A 151 2.02 -19.11 34.28
C SER A 151 2.80 -19.33 32.96
N GLN A 152 3.89 -18.57 32.81
CA GLN A 152 4.88 -18.69 31.74
C GLN A 152 5.44 -20.13 31.62
N PRO A 153 5.77 -20.64 30.43
CA PRO A 153 6.69 -21.75 30.29
C PRO A 153 8.13 -21.27 30.54
N SER A 154 8.79 -21.91 31.51
CA SER A 154 10.20 -21.72 31.86
C SER A 154 11.14 -22.13 30.72
N ALA A 155 12.21 -21.36 30.58
CA ALA A 155 13.39 -21.66 29.78
C ALA A 155 13.97 -23.04 30.13
N GLY A 156 14.23 -23.86 29.10
CA GLY A 156 14.88 -25.15 29.23
C GLY A 156 15.28 -25.68 27.85
N ASN A 157 16.57 -25.53 27.52
CA ASN A 157 17.27 -26.03 26.33
C ASN A 157 16.82 -25.49 24.97
N GLN A 158 16.90 -24.18 24.82
CA GLN A 158 17.23 -23.56 23.53
C GLN A 158 18.77 -23.54 23.39
N PRO A 159 19.35 -23.91 22.24
CA PRO A 159 20.79 -23.72 22.00
C PRO A 159 21.13 -22.26 22.28
N ALA A 160 22.28 -22.03 22.92
CA ALA A 160 22.76 -20.73 23.34
C ALA A 160 22.40 -19.62 22.34
N ALA A 161 21.79 -18.56 22.86
CA ALA A 161 21.59 -17.32 22.14
C ALA A 161 22.92 -16.94 21.48
N ALA A 162 22.98 -17.08 20.16
CA ALA A 162 24.01 -16.43 19.39
C ALA A 162 23.89 -14.93 19.73
N ALA A 163 25.02 -14.33 20.11
CA ALA A 163 25.18 -12.88 20.17
C ALA A 163 24.49 -12.22 18.97
N PRO A 164 24.01 -10.96 19.07
CA PRO A 164 23.40 -10.27 17.94
C PRO A 164 24.29 -10.49 16.72
N ALA A 165 23.77 -11.25 15.75
CA ALA A 165 24.53 -11.54 14.55
C ALA A 165 24.88 -10.17 13.99
N SER A 166 26.18 -9.91 13.85
CA SER A 166 26.63 -8.83 12.97
C SER A 166 25.86 -8.94 11.66
N PRO A 167 25.47 -7.83 11.01
CA PRO A 167 24.80 -7.91 9.71
C PRO A 167 25.57 -8.91 8.88
N ALA A 168 24.89 -9.94 8.38
CA ALA A 168 25.53 -10.93 7.54
C ALA A 168 26.30 -10.14 6.49
N SER A 169 27.63 -10.23 6.52
CA SER A 169 28.49 -9.74 5.45
C SER A 169 28.31 -10.69 4.28
N GLY A 170 27.07 -10.80 3.78
CA GLY A 170 26.78 -11.45 2.54
C GLY A 170 27.49 -10.65 1.46
N ALA A 171 28.12 -11.36 0.52
CA ALA A 171 28.50 -10.77 -0.74
C ALA A 171 27.21 -10.46 -1.53
N PHE A 172 26.45 -9.47 -1.09
CA PHE A 172 25.28 -8.97 -1.79
C PHE A 172 25.79 -8.15 -2.98
N ALA A 173 25.20 -8.35 -4.16
CA ALA A 173 25.53 -7.50 -5.30
C ALA A 173 25.24 -6.02 -4.97
N ASP A 174 26.08 -5.11 -5.47
CA ASP A 174 25.86 -3.67 -5.32
C ASP A 174 24.58 -3.25 -6.04
N ALA A 175 23.71 -2.52 -5.34
CA ALA A 175 22.54 -1.87 -5.91
C ALA A 175 22.86 -0.46 -6.42
N SER A 176 24.00 -0.25 -7.07
CA SER A 176 24.36 1.10 -7.54
C SER A 176 23.60 1.50 -8.80
N MET A 177 23.27 2.79 -8.90
CA MET A 177 22.82 3.46 -10.12
C MET A 177 23.96 4.34 -10.64
N THR A 178 24.23 4.32 -11.96
CA THR A 178 25.09 5.38 -12.54
C THR A 178 24.22 6.59 -12.82
N SER A 179 24.72 7.82 -12.78
CA SER A 179 23.89 9.01 -13.00
C SER A 179 24.29 9.69 -14.33
N PRO A 180 23.41 9.71 -15.35
CA PRO A 180 22.06 9.12 -15.37
C PRO A 180 22.04 7.59 -15.52
N ASP A 181 21.03 6.96 -14.91
CA ASP A 181 20.64 5.57 -15.16
C ASP A 181 19.27 5.59 -15.81
N PHE A 182 19.04 4.70 -16.78
CA PHE A 182 17.76 4.62 -17.46
C PHE A 182 17.02 3.35 -17.10
N GLY A 183 15.75 3.52 -16.75
CA GLY A 183 14.80 2.43 -16.58
C GLY A 183 13.42 2.78 -17.12
N ALA A 184 12.54 1.78 -17.16
CA ALA A 184 11.15 1.96 -17.52
C ALA A 184 10.22 1.21 -16.56
N GLN A 185 8.99 1.70 -16.43
CA GLN A 185 7.91 0.96 -15.78
C GLN A 185 7.43 -0.14 -16.72
N ALA A 186 7.30 -1.37 -16.22
CA ALA A 186 6.62 -2.46 -16.89
C ALA A 186 5.45 -2.99 -16.04
N PHE A 187 4.57 -3.79 -16.66
CA PHE A 187 3.39 -4.38 -16.01
C PHE A 187 3.45 -5.91 -16.07
N LEU A 188 4.46 -6.49 -15.42
CA LEU A 188 4.83 -7.90 -15.49
C LEU A 188 3.99 -8.81 -14.57
N TRP A 189 3.31 -8.25 -13.57
CA TRP A 189 2.60 -9.01 -12.54
C TRP A 189 1.38 -9.75 -13.12
N TRP A 190 0.50 -9.02 -13.80
CA TRP A 190 -0.79 -9.53 -14.30
C TRP A 190 -0.81 -9.79 -15.81
N ARG A 191 0.28 -9.51 -16.53
CA ARG A 191 0.38 -9.63 -17.99
C ARG A 191 1.53 -10.56 -18.37
N GLU A 192 1.46 -11.80 -17.89
CA GLU A 192 2.49 -12.82 -18.15
C GLU A 192 2.79 -12.98 -19.63
N GLU A 193 1.74 -12.92 -20.46
CA GLU A 193 1.81 -13.17 -21.89
C GLU A 193 2.62 -12.13 -22.67
N VAL A 194 2.93 -10.98 -22.07
CA VAL A 194 3.79 -9.94 -22.69
C VAL A 194 5.07 -9.67 -21.89
N ALA A 195 5.25 -10.27 -20.72
CA ALA A 195 6.34 -9.94 -19.80
C ALA A 195 7.73 -10.12 -20.46
N HIS A 196 7.97 -11.26 -21.11
CA HIS A 196 9.24 -11.52 -21.79
C HIS A 196 9.53 -10.52 -22.92
N ARG A 197 8.53 -10.28 -23.78
CA ARG A 197 8.63 -9.31 -24.88
C ARG A 197 8.98 -7.92 -24.37
N ASP A 198 8.31 -7.46 -23.32
CA ASP A 198 8.51 -6.10 -22.79
C ASP A 198 9.90 -5.95 -22.16
N LEU A 199 10.38 -6.98 -21.44
CA LEU A 199 11.74 -7.00 -20.88
C LEU A 199 12.82 -7.03 -21.97
N GLU A 200 12.62 -7.78 -23.06
CA GLU A 200 13.51 -7.79 -24.22
C GLU A 200 13.57 -6.41 -24.89
N LEU A 201 12.42 -5.78 -25.13
CA LEU A 201 12.37 -4.42 -25.68
C LEU A 201 13.10 -3.41 -24.80
N MET A 202 12.97 -3.53 -23.48
CA MET A 202 13.69 -2.70 -22.53
C MET A 202 15.21 -2.89 -22.65
N LYS A 203 15.66 -4.14 -22.67
CA LYS A 203 17.08 -4.49 -22.84
C LYS A 203 17.64 -3.98 -24.17
N ASP A 204 16.92 -4.21 -25.27
CA ASP A 204 17.32 -3.80 -26.62
C ASP A 204 17.34 -2.27 -26.76
N SER A 205 16.54 -1.56 -25.96
CA SER A 205 16.54 -0.10 -25.85
C SER A 205 17.58 0.45 -24.86
N ASN A 206 18.48 -0.42 -24.35
CA ASN A 206 19.54 -0.07 -23.40
C ASN A 206 19.04 0.50 -22.06
N PHE A 207 17.80 0.16 -21.66
CA PHE A 207 17.39 0.33 -20.27
C PHE A 207 18.13 -0.67 -19.38
N ARG A 208 18.47 -0.27 -18.16
CA ARG A 208 19.16 -1.11 -17.17
C ARG A 208 18.29 -1.44 -15.97
N TRP A 209 17.17 -0.73 -15.81
CA TRP A 209 16.24 -0.91 -14.70
C TRP A 209 14.81 -1.15 -15.19
N VAL A 210 14.10 -2.04 -14.50
CA VAL A 210 12.66 -2.17 -14.60
C VAL A 210 12.01 -1.81 -13.27
N LYS A 211 11.04 -0.89 -13.32
CA LYS A 211 10.16 -0.58 -12.20
C LYS A 211 8.90 -1.44 -12.32
N GLN A 212 8.58 -2.18 -11.27
CA GLN A 212 7.45 -3.11 -11.23
C GLN A 212 6.74 -3.02 -9.89
N ALA A 213 5.41 -3.02 -9.90
CA ALA A 213 4.61 -3.14 -8.67
C ALA A 213 4.65 -4.57 -8.14
N PHE A 214 4.88 -4.74 -6.84
CA PHE A 214 4.80 -6.02 -6.13
C PHE A 214 3.58 -5.98 -5.22
N ALA A 215 2.64 -6.87 -5.50
CA ALA A 215 1.33 -6.87 -4.89
C ALA A 215 1.33 -7.69 -3.59
N TRP A 216 1.49 -7.01 -2.45
CA TRP A 216 1.52 -7.63 -1.12
C TRP A 216 0.28 -8.49 -0.86
N GLU A 217 -0.90 -8.03 -1.27
CA GLU A 217 -2.19 -8.72 -1.19
C GLU A 217 -2.23 -10.05 -1.94
N THR A 218 -1.45 -10.19 -3.01
CA THR A 218 -1.37 -11.47 -3.73
C THR A 218 -0.32 -12.40 -3.14
N ILE A 219 0.71 -11.84 -2.50
CA ILE A 219 1.81 -12.61 -1.93
C ILE A 219 1.45 -13.13 -0.54
N GLU A 220 0.88 -12.31 0.34
CA GLU A 220 0.55 -12.66 1.73
C GLU A 220 -0.96 -12.63 2.00
N GLY A 221 -1.78 -12.72 0.94
CA GLY A 221 -3.25 -12.65 1.04
C GLY A 221 -3.91 -13.83 1.76
N ALA A 222 -3.21 -14.97 1.89
CA ALA A 222 -3.70 -16.12 2.66
C ALA A 222 -3.60 -15.90 4.19
N GLY A 223 -2.96 -14.81 4.62
CA GLY A 223 -2.77 -14.42 6.02
C GLY A 223 -1.30 -14.19 6.35
N LYS A 224 -1.03 -13.48 7.45
CA LYS A 224 0.34 -13.15 7.89
C LYS A 224 1.22 -14.42 7.97
N GLY A 225 2.37 -14.39 7.30
CA GLY A 225 3.34 -15.47 7.18
C GLY A 225 2.99 -16.56 6.16
N GLN A 226 1.83 -16.48 5.51
CA GLN A 226 1.37 -17.45 4.51
C GLN A 226 1.63 -16.89 3.10
N TYR A 227 2.83 -17.18 2.57
CA TYR A 227 3.29 -16.56 1.33
C TYR A 227 3.04 -17.44 0.08
N ASP A 228 2.43 -16.85 -0.95
CA ASP A 228 2.47 -17.33 -2.33
C ASP A 228 3.47 -16.50 -3.14
N TRP A 229 4.66 -17.08 -3.38
CA TRP A 229 5.72 -16.42 -4.13
C TRP A 229 5.64 -16.62 -5.64
N SER A 230 4.66 -17.36 -6.16
CA SER A 230 4.66 -17.84 -7.55
C SER A 230 4.85 -16.72 -8.59
N ILE A 231 4.05 -15.65 -8.50
CA ILE A 231 4.13 -14.52 -9.43
C ILE A 231 5.41 -13.71 -9.18
N ALA A 232 5.77 -13.50 -7.92
CA ALA A 232 6.96 -12.75 -7.53
C ALA A 232 8.25 -13.41 -8.05
N ASP A 233 8.39 -14.72 -7.86
CA ASP A 233 9.53 -15.51 -8.33
C ASP A 233 9.68 -15.40 -9.84
N ARG A 234 8.59 -15.60 -10.59
CA ARG A 234 8.58 -15.47 -12.06
C ARG A 234 9.06 -14.09 -12.50
N VAL A 235 8.49 -13.03 -11.93
CA VAL A 235 8.82 -11.64 -12.30
C VAL A 235 10.28 -11.33 -12.02
N VAL A 236 10.79 -11.70 -10.84
CA VAL A 236 12.19 -11.44 -10.47
C VAL A 236 13.14 -12.22 -11.36
N GLN A 237 12.88 -13.51 -11.60
CA GLN A 237 13.71 -14.36 -12.44
C GLN A 237 13.76 -13.84 -13.88
N GLN A 238 12.61 -13.54 -14.50
CA GLN A 238 12.55 -12.99 -15.86
C GLN A 238 13.31 -11.66 -16.00
N ALA A 239 13.17 -10.76 -15.02
CA ALA A 239 13.91 -9.49 -15.03
C ALA A 239 15.43 -9.71 -14.91
N ASN A 240 15.86 -10.58 -14.00
CA ASN A 240 17.28 -10.89 -13.79
C ASN A 240 17.90 -11.63 -14.98
N GLU A 241 17.20 -12.59 -15.59
CA GLU A 241 17.63 -13.30 -16.81
C GLU A 241 17.77 -12.36 -18.01
N SER A 242 16.92 -11.33 -18.07
CA SER A 242 17.02 -10.25 -19.06
C SER A 242 18.19 -9.29 -18.81
N GLY A 243 18.92 -9.46 -17.70
CA GLY A 243 20.04 -8.59 -17.32
C GLY A 243 19.58 -7.22 -16.78
N LEU A 244 18.31 -7.06 -16.45
CA LEU A 244 17.73 -5.83 -15.90
C LEU A 244 17.76 -5.87 -14.37
N LYS A 245 18.09 -4.73 -13.77
CA LYS A 245 17.93 -4.50 -12.33
C LYS A 245 16.47 -4.18 -12.02
N LEU A 246 15.97 -4.61 -10.88
CA LEU A 246 14.58 -4.44 -10.48
C LEU A 246 14.44 -3.39 -9.37
N LEU A 247 13.55 -2.43 -9.63
CA LEU A 247 12.96 -1.53 -8.63
C LEU A 247 11.56 -2.05 -8.32
N ALA A 248 11.40 -2.67 -7.16
CA ALA A 248 10.11 -3.13 -6.66
C ALA A 248 9.37 -1.96 -6.00
N ARG A 249 8.26 -1.52 -6.60
CA ARG A 249 7.30 -0.64 -5.92
C ARG A 249 6.37 -1.49 -5.07
N VAL A 250 6.44 -1.32 -3.76
CA VAL A 250 5.60 -2.04 -2.81
C VAL A 250 4.61 -1.05 -2.21
N SER A 251 3.32 -1.23 -2.50
CA SER A 251 2.33 -0.21 -2.16
C SER A 251 0.97 -0.73 -1.72
N SER A 252 0.65 -2.02 -1.84
CA SER A 252 -0.72 -2.48 -1.64
C SER A 252 -0.97 -3.05 -0.25
N ASP A 253 -2.17 -2.80 0.28
CA ASP A 253 -2.74 -3.35 1.51
C ASP A 253 -3.30 -4.77 1.25
N PRO A 254 -2.92 -5.81 2.04
CA PRO A 254 -3.36 -7.18 1.81
C PRO A 254 -4.87 -7.38 1.92
N ASP A 255 -5.56 -6.49 2.62
CA ASP A 255 -7.01 -6.58 2.83
C ASP A 255 -7.81 -5.89 1.69
N LYS A 256 -7.14 -5.35 0.66
CA LYS A 256 -7.79 -4.61 -0.44
C LYS A 256 -7.39 -5.11 -1.82
N ALA A 257 -8.33 -5.78 -2.50
CA ALA A 257 -8.16 -6.32 -3.85
C ALA A 257 -8.33 -5.30 -5.01
N ASN A 258 -8.07 -4.01 -4.80
CA ASN A 258 -8.32 -2.97 -5.81
C ASN A 258 -7.10 -2.08 -6.01
N PHE A 259 -6.15 -2.47 -6.89
CA PHE A 259 -5.03 -1.76 -7.57
C PHE A 259 -4.34 -0.53 -6.92
N TRP A 260 -5.08 0.31 -6.23
CA TRP A 260 -4.65 1.43 -5.41
C TRP A 260 -3.95 0.97 -4.12
N PRO A 261 -2.99 1.76 -3.61
CA PRO A 261 -2.23 1.42 -2.41
C PRO A 261 -3.05 1.07 -1.18
N GLY A 262 -4.27 1.60 -1.06
CA GLY A 262 -5.16 1.32 0.07
C GLY A 262 -4.94 2.27 1.24
N HIS A 263 -5.34 1.88 2.45
CA HIS A 263 -4.92 2.65 3.63
C HIS A 263 -3.44 2.37 3.86
N PRO A 264 -2.62 3.35 4.31
CA PRO A 264 -1.37 2.98 4.94
C PRO A 264 -1.71 1.91 5.98
N PRO A 265 -0.98 0.78 5.99
CA PRO A 265 -1.38 -0.36 6.80
C PRO A 265 -1.57 0.12 8.23
N GLY A 266 -2.76 -0.11 8.80
CA GLY A 266 -3.05 0.23 10.20
C GLY A 266 -2.02 -0.35 11.17
N ASN A 267 -1.27 -1.36 10.69
CA ASN A 267 -0.05 -1.88 11.27
C ASN A 267 1.16 -1.77 10.32
N ALA A 268 1.90 -0.65 10.41
CA ALA A 268 3.18 -0.46 9.70
C ALA A 268 4.22 -1.58 9.97
N ALA A 269 4.16 -2.25 11.14
CA ALA A 269 5.07 -3.35 11.46
C ALA A 269 4.78 -4.60 10.62
N HIS A 270 3.52 -4.84 10.22
CA HIS A 270 3.18 -5.96 9.32
C HIS A 270 3.78 -5.74 7.93
N PHE A 271 3.69 -4.51 7.40
CA PHE A 271 4.33 -4.15 6.14
C PHE A 271 5.85 -4.28 6.22
N ALA A 272 6.45 -3.88 7.34
CA ALA A 272 7.88 -4.07 7.59
C ALA A 272 8.27 -5.55 7.65
N ASP A 273 7.47 -6.41 8.29
CA ASP A 273 7.70 -7.86 8.31
C ASP A 273 7.64 -8.46 6.89
N PHE A 274 6.65 -8.04 6.09
CA PHE A 274 6.53 -8.43 4.69
C PHE A 274 7.73 -7.98 3.86
N LEU A 275 8.14 -6.72 3.98
CA LEU A 275 9.33 -6.20 3.30
C LEU A 275 10.59 -6.94 3.69
N PHE A 276 10.73 -7.30 4.97
CA PHE A 276 11.85 -8.13 5.43
C PHE A 276 11.83 -9.50 4.76
N ALA A 277 10.67 -10.16 4.65
CA ALA A 277 10.54 -11.45 3.97
C ALA A 277 10.85 -11.34 2.47
N LEU A 278 10.29 -10.32 1.80
CA LEU A 278 10.52 -10.02 0.38
C LEU A 278 12.01 -9.77 0.11
N ALA A 279 12.63 -8.87 0.88
CA ALA A 279 14.03 -8.52 0.72
C ALA A 279 15.00 -9.63 1.10
N SER A 280 14.62 -10.50 2.05
CA SER A 280 15.43 -11.68 2.41
C SER A 280 15.41 -12.73 1.30
N ARG A 281 14.26 -12.90 0.63
CA ARG A 281 14.11 -13.86 -0.46
C ARG A 281 14.90 -13.44 -1.71
N TYR A 282 14.85 -12.16 -2.05
CA TYR A 282 15.47 -11.62 -3.26
C TYR A 282 16.72 -10.77 -2.94
N ASN A 283 17.55 -11.25 -2.02
CA ASN A 283 18.65 -10.50 -1.42
C ASN A 283 19.91 -10.35 -2.29
N CYS A 284 19.91 -10.86 -3.53
CA CYS A 284 21.06 -10.78 -4.44
C CYS A 284 22.33 -11.51 -3.99
N ALA A 285 22.28 -12.38 -2.97
CA ALA A 285 23.41 -13.22 -2.60
C ALA A 285 23.58 -14.37 -3.62
N PRO A 286 24.79 -14.92 -3.79
CA PRO A 286 25.00 -16.14 -4.57
C PRO A 286 24.06 -17.27 -4.08
N GLY A 287 23.28 -17.83 -5.00
CA GLY A 287 22.29 -18.88 -4.70
C GLY A 287 20.94 -18.37 -4.17
N ALA A 288 20.71 -17.06 -4.10
CA ALA A 288 19.39 -16.49 -3.83
C ALA A 288 18.39 -16.84 -4.94
N VAL A 289 17.09 -16.81 -4.61
CA VAL A 289 16.00 -17.05 -5.59
C VAL A 289 16.03 -16.01 -6.72
N GLY A 290 16.48 -14.80 -6.39
CA GLY A 290 16.66 -13.72 -7.34
C GLY A 290 17.23 -12.48 -6.66
N CYS A 291 17.26 -11.38 -7.39
CA CYS A 291 17.85 -10.14 -6.95
C CYS A 291 16.89 -8.96 -7.24
N ILE A 292 16.46 -8.32 -6.17
CA ILE A 292 15.79 -7.01 -6.21
C ILE A 292 16.75 -5.99 -5.62
N GLN A 293 17.19 -5.06 -6.44
CA GLN A 293 18.21 -4.07 -6.08
C GLN A 293 17.60 -2.85 -5.38
N ALA A 294 16.37 -2.47 -5.70
CA ALA A 294 15.75 -1.27 -5.13
C ALA A 294 14.29 -1.50 -4.73
N TYR A 295 13.88 -0.83 -3.65
CA TYR A 295 12.54 -0.87 -3.09
C TYR A 295 11.98 0.56 -3.01
N GLN A 296 10.96 0.86 -3.80
CA GLN A 296 10.17 2.07 -3.63
C GLN A 296 9.06 1.79 -2.62
N ILE A 297 9.07 2.55 -1.53
CA ILE A 297 8.14 2.41 -0.43
C ILE A 297 6.92 3.29 -0.67
N TRP A 298 5.82 2.63 -1.01
CA TRP A 298 4.52 3.24 -1.31
C TRP A 298 4.44 3.96 -2.67
N ASN A 299 3.28 4.55 -2.94
CA ASN A 299 3.01 5.40 -4.10
C ASN A 299 2.25 6.66 -3.68
N GLU A 300 2.75 7.84 -4.05
CA GLU A 300 2.05 9.13 -3.97
C GLU A 300 1.21 9.37 -2.70
N PRO A 301 1.78 9.22 -1.48
CA PRO A 301 1.05 9.44 -0.22
C PRO A 301 0.56 10.89 -0.04
N ASN A 302 0.97 11.81 -0.93
CA ASN A 302 0.46 13.16 -1.01
C ASN A 302 -0.94 13.27 -1.64
N LEU A 303 -1.58 12.13 -1.95
CA LEU A 303 -2.95 12.05 -2.44
C LEU A 303 -3.78 11.15 -1.54
N ALA A 304 -4.94 11.64 -1.10
CA ALA A 304 -5.79 10.88 -0.18
C ALA A 304 -6.21 9.52 -0.74
N ARG A 305 -6.47 9.42 -2.05
CA ARG A 305 -6.81 8.13 -2.69
C ARG A 305 -5.71 7.06 -2.55
N GLU A 306 -4.46 7.50 -2.44
CA GLU A 306 -3.28 6.64 -2.25
C GLU A 306 -2.92 6.51 -0.76
N TRP A 307 -3.60 7.25 0.11
CA TRP A 307 -3.36 7.30 1.56
C TRP A 307 -4.63 6.94 2.34
N GLY A 308 -5.41 5.98 1.84
CA GLY A 308 -6.57 5.46 2.54
C GLY A 308 -7.78 6.38 2.62
N GLY A 309 -7.92 7.32 1.70
CA GLY A 309 -8.92 8.38 1.78
C GLY A 309 -8.64 9.43 2.86
N ASN A 310 -7.50 9.35 3.55
CA ASN A 310 -7.12 10.30 4.59
C ASN A 310 -6.40 11.52 3.99
N ARG A 311 -6.48 12.66 4.68
CA ARG A 311 -5.65 13.82 4.32
C ARG A 311 -4.18 13.41 4.34
N PRO A 312 -3.40 13.79 3.32
CA PRO A 312 -1.97 13.53 3.28
C PRO A 312 -1.24 13.96 4.57
N ASN A 313 -0.42 13.06 5.10
CA ASN A 313 0.29 13.26 6.36
C ASN A 313 1.78 12.85 6.26
N PRO A 314 2.69 13.81 6.02
CA PRO A 314 4.12 13.55 5.90
C PRO A 314 4.73 12.89 7.14
N ALA A 315 4.29 13.24 8.35
CA ALA A 315 4.85 12.70 9.59
C ALA A 315 4.46 11.22 9.81
N GLU A 316 3.24 10.83 9.42
CA GLU A 316 2.83 9.42 9.39
C GLU A 316 3.63 8.64 8.37
N TYR A 317 3.79 9.19 7.16
CA TYR A 317 4.59 8.56 6.12
C TYR A 317 6.05 8.36 6.56
N VAL A 318 6.66 9.32 7.27
CA VAL A 318 8.03 9.18 7.81
C VAL A 318 8.15 8.03 8.80
N ARG A 319 7.19 7.88 9.73
CA ARG A 319 7.20 6.76 10.68
C ARG A 319 7.09 5.41 9.97
N PHE A 320 6.22 5.33 8.97
CA PHE A 320 6.06 4.16 8.12
C PHE A 320 7.33 3.85 7.31
N LEU A 321 7.93 4.86 6.67
CA LEU A 321 9.14 4.76 5.86
C LEU A 321 10.34 4.29 6.69
N GLY A 322 10.50 4.79 7.92
CA GLY A 322 11.61 4.37 8.79
C GLY A 322 11.54 2.87 9.16
N GLN A 323 10.34 2.33 9.39
CA GLN A 323 10.16 0.89 9.65
C GLN A 323 10.47 0.06 8.41
N ALA A 324 9.99 0.50 7.24
CA ALA A 324 10.29 -0.14 5.96
C ALA A 324 11.80 -0.15 5.65
N TYR A 325 12.48 0.98 5.85
CA TYR A 325 13.93 1.11 5.66
C TYR A 325 14.68 0.13 6.56
N ALA A 326 14.39 0.10 7.86
CA ALA A 326 15.04 -0.78 8.81
C ALA A 326 14.84 -2.27 8.44
N ALA A 327 13.64 -2.64 8.01
CA ALA A 327 13.33 -3.99 7.56
C ALA A 327 14.14 -4.40 6.32
N VAL A 328 14.14 -3.58 5.26
CA VAL A 328 14.89 -3.87 4.03
C VAL A 328 16.38 -3.95 4.31
N LYS A 329 16.96 -2.98 5.04
CA LYS A 329 18.39 -2.97 5.36
C LYS A 329 18.83 -4.15 6.24
N ARG A 330 17.96 -4.65 7.12
CA ARG A 330 18.22 -5.85 7.92
C ARG A 330 18.31 -7.11 7.05
N ALA A 331 17.55 -7.18 5.96
CA ALA A 331 17.56 -8.30 5.02
C ALA A 331 18.71 -8.22 4.01
N ASN A 332 18.96 -7.02 3.47
CA ASN A 332 20.02 -6.74 2.52
C ASN A 332 20.50 -5.29 2.72
N VAL A 333 21.70 -5.13 3.29
CA VAL A 333 22.28 -3.80 3.54
C VAL A 333 22.58 -3.02 2.26
N ASN A 334 22.84 -3.72 1.15
CA ASN A 334 23.17 -3.13 -0.15
C ASN A 334 21.93 -2.71 -0.95
N ALA A 335 20.73 -3.20 -0.62
CA ALA A 335 19.51 -2.82 -1.34
C ALA A 335 19.22 -1.32 -1.16
N LEU A 336 18.83 -0.64 -2.24
CA LEU A 336 18.38 0.75 -2.18
C LEU A 336 16.94 0.81 -1.66
N VAL A 337 16.70 1.71 -0.71
CA VAL A 337 15.36 2.10 -0.26
C VAL A 337 15.08 3.50 -0.80
N ILE A 338 13.97 3.62 -1.52
CA ILE A 338 13.52 4.85 -2.16
C ILE A 338 12.17 5.21 -1.53
N ASN A 339 11.99 6.46 -1.11
CA ASN A 339 10.67 6.91 -0.70
C ASN A 339 9.71 6.97 -1.91
N ALA A 340 8.42 7.16 -1.64
CA ALA A 340 7.41 7.31 -2.68
C ALA A 340 7.70 8.52 -3.56
N GLY A 341 7.52 8.38 -4.87
CA GLY A 341 7.32 9.55 -5.73
C GLY A 341 6.01 10.23 -5.37
N MET A 342 6.05 11.52 -5.06
CA MET A 342 4.86 12.33 -4.83
C MET A 342 4.24 12.73 -6.18
N ALA A 343 2.91 12.84 -6.22
CA ALA A 343 2.19 13.32 -7.38
C ALA A 343 2.38 14.84 -7.55
N PRO A 344 2.70 15.34 -8.76
CA PRO A 344 2.71 16.77 -9.05
C PRO A 344 1.32 17.37 -8.84
N THR A 345 1.16 18.23 -7.84
CA THR A 345 -0.10 18.92 -7.55
C THR A 345 0.16 20.22 -6.81
N GLY A 346 -0.76 21.19 -6.98
CA GLY A 346 -0.76 22.44 -6.22
C GLY A 346 -1.89 22.53 -5.20
N ASP A 347 -2.73 21.50 -5.09
CA ASP A 347 -3.87 21.48 -4.18
C ASP A 347 -3.43 21.09 -2.75
N ASP A 348 -3.86 21.88 -1.77
CA ASP A 348 -3.55 21.71 -0.34
C ASP A 348 -4.85 21.53 0.45
N SER A 349 -5.48 20.37 0.28
CA SER A 349 -6.84 20.09 0.72
C SER A 349 -6.93 18.74 1.44
N ALA A 350 -8.15 18.35 1.85
CA ALA A 350 -8.35 17.03 2.43
C ALA A 350 -7.97 15.88 1.49
N ILE A 351 -7.91 16.13 0.17
CA ILE A 351 -7.68 15.09 -0.83
C ILE A 351 -6.28 15.09 -1.46
N ALA A 352 -5.51 16.17 -1.31
CA ALA A 352 -4.18 16.32 -1.88
C ALA A 352 -3.31 17.30 -1.10
N MET A 353 -1.99 17.17 -1.23
CA MET A 353 -1.00 18.12 -0.72
C MET A 353 0.05 18.39 -1.81
N PRO A 354 0.51 19.64 -1.98
CA PRO A 354 1.58 19.94 -2.91
C PRO A 354 2.81 19.09 -2.62
N ASP A 355 3.44 18.56 -3.67
CA ASP A 355 4.59 17.67 -3.55
C ASP A 355 5.76 18.36 -2.86
N ASP A 356 6.10 19.58 -3.26
CA ASP A 356 7.14 20.39 -2.62
C ASP A 356 6.90 20.58 -1.11
N LYS A 357 5.66 20.89 -0.72
CA LYS A 357 5.24 21.00 0.68
C LYS A 357 5.36 19.65 1.41
N PHE A 358 4.94 18.55 0.76
CA PHE A 358 5.03 17.22 1.35
C PHE A 358 6.48 16.82 1.60
N TYR A 359 7.39 17.03 0.64
CA TYR A 359 8.82 16.73 0.80
C TYR A 359 9.46 17.57 1.90
N ASP A 360 9.19 18.88 1.96
CA ASP A 360 9.72 19.75 3.01
C ASP A 360 9.25 19.30 4.40
N GLN A 361 7.95 19.01 4.56
CA GLN A 361 7.39 18.51 5.82
C GLN A 361 7.87 17.08 6.17
N MET A 362 8.15 16.24 5.17
CA MET A 362 8.76 14.93 5.37
C MET A 362 10.16 15.09 5.98
N TYR A 363 10.99 16.00 5.44
CA TYR A 363 12.30 16.31 6.02
C TYR A 363 12.21 16.88 7.44
N GLN A 364 11.27 17.79 7.70
CA GLN A 364 11.03 18.30 9.06
C GLN A 364 10.65 17.17 10.03
N ALA A 365 9.77 16.26 9.62
CA ALA A 365 9.35 15.12 10.44
C ALA A 365 10.48 14.11 10.71
N MET A 366 11.49 14.03 9.83
CA MET A 366 12.72 13.27 10.07
C MET A 366 13.73 14.00 10.98
N GLY A 367 13.39 15.19 11.50
CA GLY A 367 14.32 16.02 12.27
C GLY A 367 15.41 16.67 11.41
N GLY A 368 15.14 16.84 10.11
CA GLY A 368 16.07 17.44 9.15
C GLY A 368 17.18 16.51 8.66
N ASN A 369 17.11 15.20 8.93
CA ASN A 369 18.11 14.22 8.53
C ASN A 369 17.44 12.94 8.00
N SER A 370 17.67 12.61 6.73
CA SER A 370 17.06 11.44 6.06
C SER A 370 17.78 10.11 6.34
N ASN A 371 18.87 10.10 7.11
CA ASN A 371 19.58 8.87 7.45
C ASN A 371 18.67 7.93 8.26
N GLY A 372 18.54 6.69 7.79
CA GLY A 372 17.61 5.72 8.38
C GLY A 372 16.22 5.71 7.73
N TYR A 373 15.98 6.50 6.68
CA TYR A 373 14.68 6.57 6.01
C TYR A 373 14.75 6.23 4.51
N PHE A 374 15.76 6.72 3.78
CA PHE A 374 15.97 6.35 2.37
C PHE A 374 17.42 6.59 1.92
N ASP A 375 17.81 5.88 0.85
CA ASP A 375 19.09 6.02 0.17
C ASP A 375 19.02 6.97 -1.03
N ALA A 376 17.84 7.05 -1.68
CA ALA A 376 17.56 7.96 -2.79
C ALA A 376 16.13 8.51 -2.68
N LEU A 377 15.91 9.73 -3.19
CA LEU A 377 14.59 10.36 -3.18
C LEU A 377 13.83 10.07 -4.49
N GLY A 378 12.64 9.49 -4.38
CA GLY A 378 11.72 9.29 -5.51
C GLY A 378 10.90 10.53 -5.80
N VAL A 379 10.75 10.88 -7.08
CA VAL A 379 9.93 12.02 -7.58
C VAL A 379 9.21 11.64 -8.87
N HIS A 380 7.96 12.10 -9.05
CA HIS A 380 7.28 12.02 -10.35
C HIS A 380 7.38 13.37 -11.06
N GLY A 381 8.09 13.45 -12.18
CA GLY A 381 8.22 14.67 -12.98
C GLY A 381 7.44 14.55 -14.28
N ALA A 382 6.12 14.72 -14.26
CA ALA A 382 5.29 14.42 -15.44
C ALA A 382 5.49 15.41 -16.62
N GLY A 383 5.76 16.69 -16.36
CA GLY A 383 6.01 17.72 -17.38
C GLY A 383 4.84 18.07 -18.32
N PHE A 384 3.78 17.26 -18.37
CA PHE A 384 2.52 17.50 -19.05
C PHE A 384 2.66 18.15 -20.44
N ALA A 385 2.19 19.39 -20.61
CA ALA A 385 2.23 20.12 -21.88
C ALA A 385 3.52 20.95 -22.08
N ALA A 386 4.34 21.09 -21.04
CA ALA A 386 5.58 21.85 -21.10
C ALA A 386 6.69 21.02 -21.76
N PRO A 387 7.53 21.62 -22.62
CA PRO A 387 8.78 20.99 -23.03
C PRO A 387 9.64 20.64 -21.82
N PRO A 388 10.40 19.54 -21.84
CA PRO A 388 11.15 19.07 -20.67
C PRO A 388 12.22 20.06 -20.20
N GLU A 389 12.72 20.94 -21.07
CA GLU A 389 13.70 21.99 -20.76
C GLU A 389 13.10 23.28 -20.19
N LEU A 390 11.77 23.43 -20.21
CA LEU A 390 11.09 24.66 -19.81
C LEU A 390 11.38 25.00 -18.34
N ASP A 391 11.72 26.26 -18.07
CA ASP A 391 11.85 26.76 -16.70
C ASP A 391 10.48 26.66 -15.97
N PRO A 392 10.41 26.04 -14.79
CA PRO A 392 9.17 25.97 -14.02
C PRO A 392 8.54 27.34 -13.73
N ALA A 393 9.33 28.42 -13.65
CA ALA A 393 8.81 29.78 -13.51
C ALA A 393 8.02 30.23 -14.76
N THR A 394 8.45 29.82 -15.95
CA THR A 394 7.71 30.07 -17.19
C THR A 394 6.42 29.27 -17.23
N ALA A 395 6.43 28.00 -16.79
CA ALA A 395 5.20 27.20 -16.67
C ALA A 395 4.18 27.82 -15.70
N ALA A 396 4.66 28.42 -14.60
CA ALA A 396 3.81 29.12 -13.64
C ALA A 396 3.19 30.42 -14.18
N ALA A 397 3.93 31.17 -15.01
CA ALA A 397 3.47 32.45 -15.54
C ALA A 397 2.53 32.31 -16.75
N ASP A 398 2.55 31.18 -17.46
CA ASP A 398 1.80 30.97 -18.69
C ASP A 398 0.71 29.90 -18.53
N LYS A 399 -0.56 30.33 -18.67
CA LYS A 399 -1.73 29.44 -18.61
C LYS A 399 -1.72 28.35 -19.68
N LYS A 400 -0.99 28.54 -20.79
CA LYS A 400 -0.79 27.50 -21.81
C LYS A 400 -0.19 26.22 -21.21
N TYR A 401 0.67 26.36 -20.21
CA TYR A 401 1.32 25.26 -19.51
C TYR A 401 0.63 24.90 -18.19
N GLY A 402 -0.57 25.41 -17.94
CA GLY A 402 -1.36 25.10 -16.74
C GLY A 402 -1.17 26.07 -15.57
N GLY A 403 -0.19 26.99 -15.63
CA GLY A 403 -0.06 28.08 -14.66
C GLY A 403 0.53 27.70 -13.31
N TYR A 404 1.26 26.57 -13.23
CA TYR A 404 1.98 26.13 -12.02
C TYR A 404 3.36 25.57 -12.37
N ARG A 405 4.30 25.61 -11.41
CA ARG A 405 5.67 25.13 -11.59
C ARG A 405 5.74 23.63 -11.87
N PHE A 406 4.94 22.84 -11.15
CA PHE A 406 4.91 21.38 -11.26
C PHE A 406 4.45 20.87 -12.64
N PHE A 407 3.91 21.74 -13.49
CA PHE A 407 3.62 21.40 -14.89
C PHE A 407 4.87 21.32 -15.78
N ALA A 408 6.06 21.68 -15.29
CA ALA A 408 7.32 21.49 -16.01
C ALA A 408 8.10 20.28 -15.46
N PHE A 409 8.73 19.49 -16.32
CA PHE A 409 9.60 18.38 -15.90
C PHE A 409 10.71 18.87 -14.95
N ARG A 410 11.30 20.03 -15.25
CA ARG A 410 12.34 20.67 -14.42
C ARG A 410 11.87 21.08 -13.02
N HIS A 411 10.59 20.94 -12.67
CA HIS A 411 10.16 21.08 -11.28
C HIS A 411 10.90 20.11 -10.33
N VAL A 412 11.44 18.99 -10.84
CA VAL A 412 12.35 18.13 -10.07
C VAL A 412 13.56 18.89 -9.48
N GLU A 413 13.97 20.02 -10.08
CA GLU A 413 15.00 20.91 -9.55
C GLU A 413 14.55 21.64 -8.28
N ASP A 414 13.25 21.97 -8.15
CA ASP A 414 12.69 22.56 -6.93
C ASP A 414 12.74 21.54 -5.79
N ILE A 415 12.41 20.28 -6.06
CA ILE A 415 12.52 19.18 -5.10
C ILE A 415 13.98 18.93 -4.73
N ARG A 416 14.89 18.99 -5.71
CA ARG A 416 16.33 18.90 -5.45
C ARG A 416 16.82 20.01 -4.53
N ASN A 417 16.32 21.24 -4.67
CA ASN A 417 16.67 22.34 -3.78
C ASN A 417 16.22 22.08 -2.33
N ILE A 418 15.10 21.38 -2.12
CA ILE A 418 14.69 20.92 -0.78
C ILE A 418 15.70 19.91 -0.23
N MET A 419 16.12 18.90 -1.01
CA MET A 419 17.15 17.94 -0.57
C MET A 419 18.44 18.65 -0.14
N VAL A 420 18.92 19.60 -0.95
CA VAL A 420 20.14 20.37 -0.65
C VAL A 420 19.99 21.19 0.64
N ARG A 421 18.82 21.80 0.88
CA ARG A 421 18.52 22.54 2.12
C ARG A 421 18.68 21.66 3.37
N TYR A 422 18.33 20.38 3.27
CA TYR A 422 18.44 19.41 4.35
C TYR A 422 19.74 18.58 4.34
N GLY A 423 20.73 18.97 3.53
CA GLY A 423 22.06 18.35 3.53
C GLY A 423 22.22 17.12 2.63
N ASP A 424 21.19 16.71 1.90
CA ASP A 424 21.19 15.52 1.02
C ASP A 424 21.73 15.81 -0.39
N SER A 425 22.74 16.67 -0.50
CA SER A 425 23.37 16.99 -1.79
C SER A 425 24.08 15.80 -2.45
N ASN A 426 24.33 14.71 -1.71
CA ASN A 426 24.98 13.50 -2.18
C ASN A 426 24.01 12.32 -2.41
N LYS A 427 22.71 12.49 -2.15
CA LYS A 427 21.66 11.51 -2.44
C LYS A 427 20.88 11.87 -3.69
#